data_AF-A0A178WEN8-F1
#
_entry.id   AF-A0A178WEN8-F1
#
_cell.length_a   1.000
_cell.length_b   1.000
_cell.length_c   1.000
_cell.angle_alpha   90.00
_cell.angle_beta   90.00
_cell.angle_gamma   90.00
#
_symmetry.space_group_name_H-M   'P 1'
#
loop_
_entity.id
_entity.type
_entity.pdbx_description
1 polymer ?
#
loop_
_entity_poly.entity_id
_entity_poly.type
_entity_poly.pdbx_seq_one_letter_code
_entity_poly.pdbx_strand_id
1 'polypeptide(L)'
;MLLVRPPFCTSSSLVRLSPPSPPLDELRDAVLLVFANKQDLPNAMNAAEITDKLGLHSLRQRHWYIQSTCATTGEGLYEGLDWLSNNIANKA
;
A
#
# COMPACT_ATOMS: atom_id res chain seq x y z
N MET A 1 -5.00 2.44 3.13
CA MET A 1 -3.82 1.56 3.23
C MET A 1 -4.13 0.27 2.48
N LEU A 2 -3.64 0.12 1.25
CA LEU A 2 -3.84 -1.11 0.47
C LEU A 2 -2.69 -2.07 0.84
N LEU A 3 -3.00 -3.15 1.53
CA LEU A 3 -2.00 -4.15 1.92
C LEU A 3 -2.00 -5.27 0.87
N VAL A 4 -0.97 -5.31 0.03
CA VAL A 4 -0.86 -6.30 -1.04
C VAL A 4 -0.15 -7.53 -0.49
N ARG A 5 -0.84 -8.69 -0.51
CA ARG A 5 -0.26 -9.97 -0.09
C ARG A 5 0.31 -10.71 -1.31
N PRO A 6 1.51 -11.30 -1.23
CA PRO A 6 2.05 -12.18 -2.27
C PRO A 6 1.17 -13.43 -2.48
N PRO A 7 1.23 -14.06 -3.68
CA PRO A 7 0.26 -15.06 -4.13
C PRO A 7 0.28 -16.43 -3.40
N PHE A 8 1.10 -16.64 -2.37
CA PHE A 8 1.23 -17.94 -1.69
C PHE A 8 0.95 -17.89 -0.18
N CYS A 9 -0.13 -17.22 0.24
CA CYS A 9 -0.58 -17.29 1.63
C CYS A 9 -1.95 -17.97 1.75
N THR A 10 -1.94 -19.30 1.81
CA THR A 10 -3.10 -20.17 2.01
C THR A 10 -3.54 -20.22 3.48
N SER A 11 -3.78 -19.08 4.12
CA SER A 11 -4.43 -19.07 5.45
C SER A 11 -5.50 -18.00 5.55
N SER A 12 -6.68 -18.51 5.85
CA SER A 12 -7.98 -17.87 5.99
C SER A 12 -7.94 -16.73 7.01
N SER A 13 -8.13 -15.50 6.54
CA SER A 13 -8.60 -14.36 7.34
C SER A 13 -9.08 -13.31 6.36
N LEU A 14 -10.37 -13.41 6.07
CA LEU A 14 -11.16 -12.51 5.26
C LEU A 14 -11.15 -11.12 5.92
N VAL A 15 -10.30 -10.20 5.46
CA VAL A 15 -10.48 -8.78 5.79
C VAL A 15 -11.62 -8.27 4.92
N ARG A 16 -12.85 -8.46 5.39
CA ARG A 16 -13.99 -7.68 4.94
C ARG A 16 -14.41 -6.82 6.12
N LEU A 17 -14.11 -5.54 6.06
CA LEU A 17 -14.85 -4.40 6.61
C LEU A 17 -14.08 -3.14 6.20
N SER A 18 -14.33 -2.68 4.98
CA SER A 18 -14.05 -1.29 4.60
C SER A 18 -15.40 -0.58 4.54
N PRO A 19 -15.57 0.61 5.14
CA PRO A 19 -16.77 1.43 4.94
C PRO A 19 -16.99 1.68 3.44
N PRO A 20 -18.22 2.03 3.02
CA PRO A 20 -18.49 2.39 1.62
C PRO A 20 -17.42 3.39 1.17
N SER A 21 -16.70 3.03 0.11
CA SER A 21 -15.67 3.88 -0.46
C SER A 21 -16.27 5.26 -0.72
N PRO A 22 -15.60 6.34 -0.31
CA PRO A 22 -16.06 7.68 -0.64
C PRO A 22 -16.28 7.80 -2.16
N PRO A 23 -17.21 8.67 -2.61
CA PRO A 23 -17.48 8.85 -4.02
C PRO A 23 -16.16 9.05 -4.78
N LEU A 24 -16.03 8.42 -5.95
CA LEU A 24 -14.76 8.29 -6.71
C LEU A 24 -14.01 9.63 -6.93
N ASP A 25 -14.73 10.75 -6.89
CA ASP A 25 -14.16 12.10 -6.98
C ASP A 25 -13.34 12.51 -5.74
N GLU A 26 -13.69 12.07 -4.53
CA GLU A 26 -12.89 12.36 -3.32
C GLU A 26 -11.56 11.59 -3.31
N LEU A 27 -11.53 10.42 -3.96
CA LEU A 27 -10.29 9.63 -4.08
C LEU A 27 -9.36 10.20 -5.15
N ARG A 28 -9.85 11.02 -6.09
CA ARG A 28 -9.04 11.56 -7.19
C ARG A 28 -7.82 12.32 -6.65
N ASP A 29 -7.99 12.95 -5.49
CA ASP A 29 -6.98 13.72 -4.78
C ASP A 29 -6.29 12.99 -3.62
N ALA A 30 -6.70 11.77 -3.28
CA ALA A 30 -6.13 11.05 -2.15
C ALA A 30 -4.70 10.56 -2.43
N VAL A 31 -3.81 10.74 -1.46
CA VAL A 31 -2.44 10.17 -1.48
C VAL A 31 -2.52 8.65 -1.30
N LEU A 32 -1.80 7.89 -2.13
CA LEU A 32 -1.82 6.42 -2.11
C LEU A 32 -0.54 5.85 -1.50
N LEU A 33 -0.63 5.33 -0.27
CA LEU A 33 0.41 4.50 0.32
C LEU A 33 0.11 3.01 0.11
N VAL A 34 1.03 2.31 -0.54
CA VAL A 34 1.01 0.86 -0.74
C VAL A 34 2.07 0.22 0.14
N PHE A 35 1.67 -0.75 0.96
CA PHE A 35 2.63 -1.56 1.70
C PHE A 35 2.84 -2.90 0.99
N ALA A 36 4.07 -3.10 0.52
CA ALA A 36 4.57 -4.37 0.02
C ALA A 36 4.88 -5.29 1.21
N ASN A 37 3.81 -5.74 1.87
CA ASN A 37 3.91 -6.50 3.12
C ASN A 37 4.36 -7.95 2.87
N LYS A 38 4.96 -8.54 3.91
CA LYS A 38 5.47 -9.91 3.98
C LYS A 38 6.83 -10.14 3.30
N GLN A 39 7.73 -9.15 3.39
CA GLN A 39 9.10 -9.29 2.89
C GLN A 39 9.94 -10.32 3.67
N ASP A 40 9.42 -10.84 4.78
CA ASP A 40 10.00 -11.94 5.56
C ASP A 40 9.89 -13.30 4.87
N LEU A 41 9.01 -13.46 3.88
CA LEU A 41 8.78 -14.74 3.23
C LEU A 41 9.77 -14.98 2.07
N PRO A 42 10.33 -16.20 1.95
CA PRO A 42 11.01 -16.59 0.72
C PRO A 42 9.98 -16.57 -0.41
N ASN A 43 10.28 -15.87 -1.52
CA ASN A 43 9.38 -15.54 -2.63
C ASN A 43 8.45 -14.32 -2.44
N ALA A 44 8.72 -13.45 -1.46
CA ALA A 44 8.07 -12.15 -1.42
C ALA A 44 8.41 -11.36 -2.70
N MET A 45 7.39 -10.79 -3.34
CA MET A 45 7.61 -9.88 -4.47
C MET A 45 8.22 -8.59 -3.97
N ASN A 46 9.20 -8.08 -4.71
CA ASN A 46 9.80 -6.80 -4.38
C ASN A 46 8.84 -5.65 -4.74
N ALA A 47 9.16 -4.45 -4.25
CA ALA A 47 8.33 -3.27 -4.51
C ALA A 47 8.17 -2.97 -6.01
N ALA A 48 9.18 -3.22 -6.84
CA ALA A 48 9.11 -2.98 -8.28
C ALA A 48 8.09 -3.91 -8.96
N GLU A 49 8.12 -5.21 -8.67
CA GLU A 49 7.18 -6.18 -9.20
C GLU A 49 5.74 -5.90 -8.79
N ILE A 50 5.54 -5.42 -7.56
CA ILE A 50 4.21 -5.01 -7.07
C ILE A 50 3.76 -3.74 -7.78
N THR A 51 4.67 -2.79 -8.02
CA THR A 51 4.37 -1.55 -8.77
C THR A 51 3.87 -1.85 -10.18
N ASP A 52 4.54 -2.79 -10.86
CA ASP A 52 4.13 -3.24 -12.19
C ASP A 52 2.78 -3.97 -12.17
N LYS A 53 2.60 -4.93 -11.25
CA LYS A 53 1.36 -5.72 -11.16
C LYS A 53 0.13 -4.90 -10.77
N LEU A 54 0.31 -3.89 -9.95
CA LEU A 54 -0.76 -2.95 -9.59
C LEU A 54 -0.95 -1.85 -10.63
N GLY A 55 -0.07 -1.75 -11.63
CA GLY A 55 -0.12 -0.72 -12.66
C GLY A 55 0.05 0.69 -12.10
N LEU A 56 0.82 0.87 -11.01
CA LEU A 56 1.00 2.19 -10.38
C LEU A 56 1.64 3.21 -11.33
N HIS A 57 2.43 2.74 -12.31
CA HIS A 57 2.97 3.58 -13.39
C HIS A 57 1.89 4.30 -14.22
N SER A 58 0.66 3.77 -14.26
CA SER A 58 -0.47 4.39 -14.95
C SER A 58 -1.12 5.51 -14.14
N LEU A 59 -0.87 5.58 -12.82
CA LEU A 59 -1.42 6.58 -11.91
C LEU A 59 -0.57 7.87 -11.94
N ARG A 60 -0.51 8.53 -13.10
CA ARG A 60 0.25 9.79 -13.28
C ARG A 60 -0.34 10.99 -12.55
N GLN A 61 -1.63 10.94 -12.24
CA GLN A 61 -2.38 12.05 -11.63
C GLN A 61 -2.50 11.93 -10.10
N ARG A 62 -1.86 10.92 -9.50
CA ARG A 62 -1.95 10.64 -8.06
C ARG A 62 -0.56 10.42 -7.48
N HIS A 63 -0.26 11.09 -6.37
CA HIS A 63 0.93 10.81 -5.58
C HIS A 63 0.80 9.45 -4.91
N TRP A 64 1.73 8.56 -5.24
CA TRP A 64 1.79 7.23 -4.66
C TRP A 64 3.19 6.92 -4.15
N TYR A 65 3.25 6.05 -3.15
CA TYR A 65 4.48 5.51 -2.61
C TYR A 65 4.28 4.05 -2.25
N ILE A 66 5.31 3.27 -2.48
CA ILE A 66 5.34 1.87 -2.12
C ILE A 66 6.46 1.64 -1.10
N GLN A 67 6.10 1.04 0.01
CA GLN A 67 7.02 0.76 1.11
C GLN A 67 7.07 -0.74 1.34
N SER A 68 8.27 -1.31 1.32
CA SER A 68 8.53 -2.68 1.76
C SER A 68 8.29 -2.79 3.25
N THR A 69 7.55 -3.80 3.69
CA THR A 69 7.11 -3.90 5.09
C THR A 69 7.07 -5.33 5.56
N CYS A 70 7.36 -5.51 6.85
CA CYS A 70 7.12 -6.75 7.56
C CYS A 70 6.21 -6.45 8.75
N ALA A 71 4.93 -6.77 8.63
CA ALA A 71 3.95 -6.47 9.68
C ALA A 71 4.20 -7.23 10.99
N THR A 72 4.97 -8.33 10.98
CA THR A 72 5.30 -9.12 12.17
C THR A 72 6.44 -8.50 12.96
N THR A 73 7.44 -7.93 12.29
CA THR A 73 8.55 -7.20 12.94
C THR A 73 8.25 -5.71 13.12
N GLY A 74 7.29 -5.18 12.37
CA GLY A 74 6.95 -3.76 12.32
C GLY A 74 7.85 -2.93 11.39
N GLU A 75 8.82 -3.55 10.72
CA GLU A 75 9.75 -2.87 9.82
C GLU A 75 9.04 -2.27 8.61
N GLY A 76 9.41 -1.05 8.23
CA GLY A 76 8.84 -0.34 7.10
C GLY A 76 7.50 0.34 7.38
N LEU A 77 6.87 0.11 8.53
CA LEU A 77 5.59 0.76 8.86
C LEU A 77 5.80 2.24 9.17
N TYR A 78 6.82 2.56 9.96
CA TYR A 78 7.08 3.93 10.38
C TYR A 78 7.45 4.81 9.20
N GLU A 79 8.31 4.32 8.31
CA GLU A 79 8.77 5.02 7.11
C GLU A 79 7.61 5.30 6.14
N GLY A 80 6.72 4.33 5.94
CA GLY A 80 5.55 4.53 5.08
C GLY A 80 4.55 5.51 5.69
N LEU A 81 4.35 5.48 7.01
CA LEU A 81 3.47 6.41 7.71
C LEU A 81 4.06 7.82 7.80
N ASP A 82 5.37 7.96 7.97
CA ASP A 82 6.08 9.24 7.93
C ASP A 82 5.94 9.89 6.55
N TRP A 83 6.18 9.10 5.49
CA TRP A 83 5.93 9.57 4.12
C TRP A 83 4.48 10.02 3.93
N LEU A 84 3.51 9.23 4.40
CA LEU A 84 2.09 9.56 4.28
C LEU A 84 1.75 10.84 5.05
N SER A 85 2.26 11.00 6.27
CA SER A 85 2.07 12.20 7.10
C SER A 85 2.59 13.45 6.38
N ASN A 86 3.80 13.38 5.82
CA ASN A 86 4.42 14.48 5.07
C ASN A 86 3.66 14.84 3.78
N ASN A 87 3.02 13.87 3.13
CA ASN A 87 2.29 14.09 1.88
C ASN A 87 0.82 14.47 2.09
N ILE A 88 0.20 14.08 3.22
CA ILE A 88 -1.14 14.54 3.60
C ILE A 88 -1.09 15.97 4.15
N ALA A 89 -0.06 16.33 4.92
CA ALA A 89 0.09 17.67 5.48
C ALA A 89 0.24 18.77 4.41
N ASN A 90 0.73 18.43 3.22
CA ASN A 90 0.85 19.35 2.08
C ASN A 90 -0.48 19.62 1.34
N LYS A 91 -1.60 19.01 1.76
CA LYS A 91 -2.94 19.26 1.21
C LYS A 91 -3.85 20.11 2.11
N ALA A 92 -3.29 20.74 3.15
CA ALA A 92 -4.01 21.67 4.02
C ALA A 92 -3.92 23.12 3.50
#